data_AF-A0A1Y5DST9-F1
#
_entry.id   AF-A0A1Y5DST9-F1
#
_cell.length_a   1.000
_cell.length_b   1.000
_cell.length_c   1.000
_cell.angle_alpha   90.00
_cell.angle_beta   90.00
_cell.angle_gamma   90.00
#
_symmetry.space_group_name_H-M   'P 1'
#
loop_
_entity.id
_entity.type
_entity.pdbx_description
1 polymer ?
#
loop_
_entity_poly.entity_id
_entity_poly.type
_entity_poly.pdbx_seq_one_letter_code
_entity_poly.pdbx_strand_id
1 'polypeptide(L)'
;MITPLQKQALVAHNIVMTNLSLFHLLLPIVAFSTEYTKEIMLFSLVVSVICSMYIAKGASNKSHDSFVAAHWKMAWRRSRYILISYVVSASVMGLGWLFATSQTDPQMKKILLTTFIPMAIVPTLLTVLIVLVLQTMTMTRAKKGLVPNNVI
;
A
#
# COMPACT_ATOMS: atom_id res chain seq x y z
N MET A 1 -0.37 30.30 6.87
CA MET A 1 0.47 29.53 7.82
C MET A 1 -0.30 28.28 8.24
N ILE A 2 0.30 27.08 8.26
CA ILE A 2 -0.39 25.82 8.63
C ILE A 2 -0.42 25.68 10.16
N THR A 3 -1.60 25.43 10.72
CA THR A 3 -1.84 25.28 12.17
C THR A 3 -1.26 23.98 12.74
N PRO A 4 -1.06 23.88 14.07
CA PRO A 4 -0.62 22.63 14.71
C PRO A 4 -1.53 21.41 14.41
N LEU A 5 -2.85 21.61 14.41
CA LEU A 5 -3.82 20.55 14.09
C LEU A 5 -3.67 20.04 12.65
N GLN A 6 -3.47 20.96 11.69
CA GLN A 6 -3.23 20.58 10.29
C GLN A 6 -1.92 19.82 10.11
N LYS A 7 -0.85 20.18 10.84
CA LYS A 7 0.40 19.42 10.83
C LYS A 7 0.18 17.99 11.34
N GLN A 8 -0.53 17.82 12.46
CA GLN A 8 -0.83 16.50 13.02
C GLN A 8 -1.70 15.64 12.09
N ALA A 9 -2.68 16.25 11.42
CA ALA A 9 -3.50 15.57 10.41
C ALA A 9 -2.67 15.10 9.20
N LEU A 10 -1.68 15.88 8.78
CA LEU A 10 -0.81 15.54 7.64
C LEU A 10 0.16 14.38 7.94
N VAL A 11 0.53 14.12 9.20
CA VAL A 11 1.45 13.03 9.56
C VAL A 11 0.95 11.68 9.04
N ALA A 12 -0.31 11.33 9.30
CA ALA A 12 -0.89 10.08 8.81
C ALA A 12 -0.82 9.99 7.29
N HIS A 13 -1.05 11.11 6.60
CA HIS A 13 -1.03 11.13 5.15
C HIS A 13 0.36 11.01 4.56
N ASN A 14 1.34 11.66 5.16
CA ASN A 14 2.74 11.58 4.76
C ASN A 14 3.28 10.15 4.90
N ILE A 15 2.90 9.43 5.97
CA ILE A 15 3.30 8.02 6.15
C ILE A 15 2.77 7.16 5.01
N VAL A 16 1.49 7.31 4.61
CA VAL A 16 0.95 6.59 3.44
C VAL A 16 1.70 6.98 2.17
N MET A 17 1.96 8.27 1.94
CA MET A 17 2.67 8.72 0.75
C MET A 17 4.07 8.14 0.65
N THR A 18 4.84 8.20 1.75
CA THR A 18 6.15 7.58 1.85
C THR A 18 6.07 6.07 1.64
N ASN A 19 5.04 5.41 2.18
CA ASN A 19 4.83 3.99 1.97
C ASN A 19 4.66 3.64 0.48
N LEU A 20 3.81 4.39 -0.23
CA LEU A 20 3.55 4.19 -1.65
C LEU A 20 4.77 4.53 -2.50
N SER A 21 5.37 5.71 -2.31
CA SER A 21 6.45 6.18 -3.17
C SER A 21 7.73 5.39 -2.97
N LEU A 22 8.15 5.15 -1.72
CA LEU A 22 9.41 4.46 -1.46
C LEU A 22 9.24 2.96 -1.63
N PHE A 23 8.30 2.33 -0.93
CA PHE A 23 8.28 0.88 -0.83
C PHE A 23 7.55 0.22 -2.01
N HIS A 24 6.61 0.90 -2.67
CA HIS A 24 5.86 0.31 -3.80
C HIS A 24 6.27 0.79 -5.18
N LEU A 25 6.90 1.96 -5.29
CA LEU A 25 7.35 2.49 -6.58
C LEU A 25 8.87 2.45 -6.70
N LEU A 26 9.61 3.12 -5.80
CA LEU A 26 11.06 3.23 -5.91
C LEU A 26 11.79 1.91 -5.62
N LEU A 27 11.47 1.26 -4.50
CA LEU A 27 12.21 0.10 -4.04
C LEU A 27 12.09 -1.12 -4.98
N PRO A 28 10.93 -1.41 -5.60
CA PRO A 28 10.84 -2.46 -6.62
C PRO A 28 11.69 -2.17 -7.87
N ILE A 29 11.84 -0.90 -8.28
CA ILE A 29 12.74 -0.54 -9.40
C ILE A 29 14.18 -0.88 -9.04
N VAL A 30 14.60 -0.54 -7.82
CA VAL A 30 15.93 -0.92 -7.31
C VAL A 30 16.05 -2.45 -7.22
N ALA A 31 15.02 -3.13 -6.71
CA ALA A 31 15.01 -4.58 -6.58
C ALA A 31 15.27 -5.30 -7.91
N PHE A 32 14.66 -4.83 -9.00
CA PHE A 32 14.86 -5.38 -10.35
C PHE A 32 16.23 -5.09 -10.96
N SER A 33 16.96 -4.10 -10.44
CA SER A 33 18.34 -3.80 -10.84
C SER A 33 19.40 -4.60 -10.06
N THR A 34 18.99 -5.44 -9.11
CA THR A 34 19.89 -6.19 -8.22
C THR A 34 19.55 -7.69 -8.20
N GLU A 35 20.47 -8.51 -7.70
CA GLU A 35 20.23 -9.94 -7.49
C GLU A 35 19.33 -10.24 -6.27
N TYR A 36 19.09 -9.23 -5.42
CA TYR A 36 18.34 -9.33 -4.16
C TYR A 36 16.84 -9.00 -4.32
N THR A 37 16.26 -9.26 -5.49
CA THR A 37 14.88 -8.85 -5.79
C THR A 37 13.90 -9.39 -4.74
N LYS A 38 14.04 -10.66 -4.34
CA LYS A 38 13.10 -11.32 -3.42
C LYS A 38 13.18 -10.72 -2.01
N GLU A 39 14.39 -10.50 -1.52
CA GLU A 39 14.71 -9.96 -0.21
C GLU A 39 14.20 -8.52 -0.09
N ILE A 40 14.47 -7.70 -1.11
CA ILE A 40 14.04 -6.31 -1.17
C ILE A 40 12.50 -6.21 -1.26
N MET A 41 11.85 -7.07 -2.06
CA MET A 41 10.39 -7.10 -2.13
C MET A 41 9.76 -7.56 -0.81
N LEU A 42 10.34 -8.56 -0.14
CA LEU A 42 9.87 -9.00 1.18
C LEU A 42 10.03 -7.88 2.22
N PHE A 43 11.17 -7.18 2.21
CA PHE A 43 11.41 -6.04 3.08
C PHE A 43 10.38 -4.92 2.85
N SER A 44 10.11 -4.58 1.58
CA SER A 44 9.05 -3.63 1.21
C SER A 44 7.70 -4.02 1.81
N LEU A 45 7.30 -5.28 1.65
CA LEU A 45 6.03 -5.79 2.16
C LEU A 45 5.94 -5.66 3.68
N VAL A 46 6.98 -6.09 4.41
CA VAL A 46 7.01 -6.02 5.87
C VAL A 46 6.89 -4.57 6.35
N VAL A 47 7.67 -3.65 5.77
CA VAL A 47 7.62 -2.23 6.15
C VAL A 47 6.25 -1.63 5.85
N SER A 48 5.66 -1.96 4.71
CA SER A 48 4.32 -1.47 4.35
C SER A 48 3.23 -1.92 5.34
N VAL A 49 3.29 -3.18 5.77
CA VAL A 49 2.37 -3.70 6.79
C VAL A 49 2.59 -2.97 8.12
N ILE A 50 3.83 -2.73 8.53
CA ILE A 50 4.17 -1.94 9.73
C ILE A 50 3.61 -0.51 9.63
N CYS A 51 3.83 0.19 8.52
CA CYS A 51 3.28 1.53 8.29
C CYS A 51 1.74 1.52 8.38
N SER A 52 1.10 0.53 7.78
CA SER A 52 -0.36 0.38 7.81
C SER A 52 -0.88 0.13 9.23
N MET A 53 -0.20 -0.72 10.01
CA MET A 53 -0.53 -0.96 11.43
C MET A 53 -0.35 0.29 12.29
N TYR A 54 0.71 1.06 12.05
CA TYR A 54 0.94 2.33 12.75
C TYR A 54 -0.20 3.33 12.48
N ILE A 55 -0.64 3.44 11.23
CA ILE A 55 -1.77 4.29 10.86
C ILE A 55 -3.07 3.78 11.51
N ALA A 56 -3.30 2.46 11.56
CA ALA A 56 -4.46 1.87 12.23
C ALA A 56 -4.51 2.23 13.73
N LYS A 57 -3.35 2.16 14.40
CA LYS A 57 -3.22 2.52 15.82
C LYS A 57 -3.59 3.98 16.06
N GLY A 58 -3.05 4.91 15.27
CA GLY A 58 -3.40 6.33 15.43
C GLY A 58 -4.82 6.68 14.97
N ALA A 59 -5.40 5.94 14.02
CA ALA A 59 -6.82 6.08 13.65
C ALA A 59 -7.79 5.63 14.76
N SER A 60 -7.32 4.75 15.63
CA SER A 60 -8.06 4.27 16.80
C SER A 60 -7.82 5.11 18.06
N ASN A 61 -6.92 6.10 17.99
CA ASN A 61 -6.61 6.95 19.13
C ASN A 61 -7.76 7.94 19.40
N LYS A 62 -8.39 7.81 20.58
CA LYS A 62 -9.49 8.67 21.01
C LYS A 62 -9.03 10.02 21.57
N SER A 63 -7.74 10.18 21.85
CA SER A 63 -7.19 11.44 22.41
C SER A 63 -6.99 12.53 21.36
N HIS A 64 -7.13 12.22 20.08
CA HIS A 64 -6.96 13.18 19.00
C HIS A 64 -8.16 14.13 18.91
N ASP A 65 -7.89 15.37 18.54
CA ASP A 65 -8.94 16.29 18.09
C ASP A 65 -9.76 15.68 16.94
N SER A 66 -11.05 16.02 16.88
CA SER A 66 -11.99 15.47 15.88
C SER A 66 -11.50 15.64 14.43
N PHE A 67 -10.86 16.76 14.11
CA PHE A 67 -10.30 17.02 12.79
C PHE A 67 -9.12 16.09 12.48
N VAL A 68 -8.20 15.93 13.43
CA VAL A 68 -7.04 15.05 13.30
C VAL A 68 -7.50 13.59 13.18
N ALA A 69 -8.40 13.15 14.07
CA ALA A 69 -8.96 11.81 14.06
C ALA A 69 -9.62 11.46 12.72
N ALA A 70 -10.36 12.39 12.10
CA ALA A 70 -10.96 12.18 10.79
C ALA A 70 -9.91 11.88 9.71
N HIS A 71 -8.80 12.63 9.68
CA HIS A 71 -7.72 12.41 8.72
C HIS A 71 -6.98 11.09 8.94
N TRP A 72 -6.73 10.71 10.19
CA TRP A 72 -6.13 9.41 10.52
C TRP A 72 -7.04 8.24 10.11
N LYS A 73 -8.35 8.34 10.35
CA LYS A 73 -9.32 7.33 9.88
C LYS A 73 -9.38 7.23 8.36
N MET A 74 -9.28 8.35 7.65
CA MET A 74 -9.25 8.34 6.19
C MET A 74 -7.96 7.74 5.63
N ALA A 75 -6.81 8.08 6.23
CA ALA A 75 -5.54 7.46 5.89
C ALA A 75 -5.59 5.94 6.12
N TRP A 76 -6.13 5.49 7.25
CA TRP A 76 -6.33 4.07 7.54
C TRP A 76 -7.23 3.39 6.52
N ARG A 77 -8.37 3.99 6.19
CA ARG A 77 -9.30 3.45 5.18
C ARG A 77 -8.58 3.15 3.86
N ARG A 78 -7.66 4.01 3.46
CA ARG A 78 -6.88 3.87 2.23
C ARG A 78 -5.74 2.87 2.33
N SER A 79 -5.05 2.82 3.48
CA SER A 79 -4.10 1.75 3.76
C SER A 79 -4.75 0.37 3.68
N ARG A 80 -6.03 0.23 4.06
CA ARG A 80 -6.76 -1.03 3.89
C ARG A 80 -6.91 -1.45 2.43
N TYR A 81 -7.01 -0.53 1.47
CA TYR A 81 -7.04 -0.90 0.05
C TYR A 81 -5.73 -1.59 -0.36
N ILE A 82 -4.59 -1.08 0.11
CA ILE A 82 -3.28 -1.70 -0.12
C ILE A 82 -3.25 -3.12 0.50
N LEU A 83 -3.71 -3.28 1.74
CA LEU A 83 -3.78 -4.59 2.39
C LEU A 83 -4.70 -5.56 1.65
N ILE A 84 -5.86 -5.10 1.18
CA ILE A 84 -6.77 -5.92 0.36
C ILE A 84 -6.07 -6.32 -0.94
N SER A 85 -5.36 -5.41 -1.60
CA SER A 85 -4.63 -5.74 -2.81
C SER A 85 -3.54 -6.79 -2.58
N TYR A 86 -2.90 -6.83 -1.41
CA TYR A 86 -1.98 -7.91 -1.06
C TYR A 86 -2.67 -9.26 -0.96
N VAL A 87 -3.86 -9.32 -0.36
CA VAL A 87 -4.65 -10.55 -0.27
C VAL A 87 -5.04 -11.02 -1.68
N VAL A 88 -5.49 -10.11 -2.55
CA VAL A 88 -5.81 -10.44 -3.94
C VAL A 88 -4.56 -10.94 -4.69
N SER A 89 -3.45 -10.21 -4.62
CA SER A 89 -2.17 -10.57 -5.23
C SER A 89 -1.66 -11.93 -4.74
N ALA A 90 -1.69 -12.18 -3.43
CA ALA A 90 -1.28 -13.44 -2.82
C ALA A 90 -2.19 -14.60 -3.26
N SER A 91 -3.49 -14.35 -3.41
CA SER A 91 -4.44 -15.36 -3.90
C SER A 91 -4.14 -15.75 -5.35
N VAL A 92 -3.90 -14.75 -6.23
CA VAL A 92 -3.52 -15.00 -7.64
C VAL A 92 -2.21 -15.80 -7.71
N MET A 93 -1.19 -15.39 -6.95
CA MET A 93 0.09 -16.11 -6.90
C MET A 93 -0.06 -17.52 -6.33
N GLY A 94 -0.88 -17.68 -5.28
CA GLY A 94 -1.18 -18.97 -4.66
C GLY A 94 -1.83 -19.95 -5.64
N LEU A 95 -2.75 -19.48 -6.48
CA LEU A 95 -3.33 -20.28 -7.57
C LEU A 95 -2.27 -20.68 -8.60
N GLY A 96 -1.43 -19.74 -9.03
CA GLY A 96 -0.33 -20.03 -9.95
C GLY A 96 0.63 -21.08 -9.41
N TRP A 97 0.97 -21.00 -8.12
CA TRP A 97 1.79 -21.99 -7.43
C TRP A 97 1.10 -23.35 -7.33
N LEU A 98 -0.19 -23.39 -6.99
CA LEU A 98 -0.98 -24.63 -6.91
C LEU A 98 -1.04 -25.34 -8.27
N PHE A 99 -1.27 -24.60 -9.35
CA PHE A 99 -1.26 -25.16 -10.69
C PHE A 99 0.12 -25.63 -11.10
N ALA A 100 1.18 -24.85 -10.84
CA ALA A 100 2.55 -25.25 -11.17
C ALA A 100 2.99 -26.50 -10.41
N THR A 101 2.65 -26.64 -9.12
CA THR A 101 3.00 -27.83 -8.33
C THR A 101 2.26 -29.09 -8.79
N SER A 102 1.08 -28.93 -9.36
CA SER A 102 0.28 -30.04 -9.93
C SER A 102 0.77 -30.53 -11.30
N GLN A 103 1.68 -29.79 -11.96
CA GLN A 103 2.24 -30.22 -13.25
C GLN A 103 3.39 -31.21 -13.08
N THR A 104 3.54 -32.13 -14.03
CA THR A 104 4.69 -33.06 -14.11
C THR A 104 5.79 -32.52 -15.01
N ASP A 105 5.44 -31.82 -16.10
CA ASP A 105 6.38 -31.23 -17.05
C ASP A 105 7.07 -29.97 -16.46
N PRO A 106 8.41 -29.97 -16.31
CA PRO A 106 9.17 -28.80 -15.86
C PRO A 106 9.00 -27.54 -16.73
N GLN A 107 8.80 -27.69 -18.05
CA GLN A 107 8.61 -26.55 -18.95
C GLN A 107 7.27 -25.86 -18.65
N MET A 108 6.21 -26.64 -18.43
CA MET A 108 4.90 -26.09 -18.07
C MET A 108 4.92 -25.39 -16.72
N LYS A 109 5.67 -25.91 -15.73
CA LYS A 109 5.87 -25.22 -14.44
C LYS A 109 6.48 -23.83 -14.63
N LYS A 110 7.53 -23.75 -15.45
CA LYS A 110 8.23 -22.50 -15.73
C LYS A 110 7.29 -21.50 -16.39
N ILE A 111 6.56 -21.92 -17.43
CA ILE A 111 5.61 -21.05 -18.15
C ILE A 111 4.55 -20.51 -17.19
N LEU A 112 3.89 -21.39 -16.43
CA LEU A 112 2.87 -20.99 -15.45
C LEU A 112 3.41 -19.95 -14.46
N LEU A 113 4.56 -20.21 -13.82
CA LEU A 113 5.10 -19.26 -12.85
C LEU A 113 5.51 -17.93 -13.51
N THR A 114 6.09 -17.96 -14.72
CA THR A 114 6.44 -16.73 -15.45
C THR A 114 5.23 -15.89 -15.83
N THR A 115 4.06 -16.51 -16.02
CA THR A 115 2.80 -15.82 -16.34
C THR A 115 2.07 -15.31 -15.10
N PHE A 116 2.01 -16.12 -14.03
CA PHE A 116 1.25 -15.75 -12.83
C PHE A 116 1.95 -14.68 -11.98
N ILE A 117 3.29 -14.62 -11.96
CA ILE A 117 4.03 -13.59 -11.23
C ILE A 117 3.58 -12.16 -11.63
N PRO A 118 3.63 -11.74 -12.90
CA PRO A 118 3.18 -10.40 -13.28
C PRO A 118 1.67 -10.20 -13.04
N MET A 119 0.84 -11.23 -13.25
CA MET A 119 -0.61 -11.15 -12.95
C MET A 119 -0.87 -10.88 -11.46
N ALA A 120 -0.08 -11.47 -10.57
CA ALA A 120 -0.17 -11.22 -9.14
C ALA A 120 0.27 -9.80 -8.75
N ILE A 121 1.17 -9.17 -9.50
CA ILE A 121 1.67 -7.82 -9.19
C ILE A 121 0.65 -6.73 -9.56
N VAL A 122 -0.09 -6.91 -10.66
CA VAL A 122 -0.99 -5.88 -11.23
C VAL A 122 -2.02 -5.32 -10.23
N PRO A 123 -2.76 -6.12 -9.44
CA PRO A 123 -3.74 -5.58 -8.48
C PRO A 123 -3.13 -4.62 -7.45
N THR A 124 -1.93 -4.92 -6.97
CA THR A 124 -1.20 -4.08 -6.01
C THR A 124 -0.77 -2.77 -6.67
N LEU A 125 -0.19 -2.82 -7.87
CA LEU A 125 0.22 -1.60 -8.60
C LEU A 125 -0.97 -0.68 -8.92
N LEU A 126 -2.07 -1.24 -9.41
CA LEU A 126 -3.28 -0.45 -9.71
C LEU A 126 -3.81 0.24 -8.45
N THR A 127 -3.85 -0.50 -7.33
CA THR A 127 -4.29 0.03 -6.04
C THR A 127 -3.36 1.14 -5.54
N VAL A 128 -2.05 0.96 -5.66
CA VAL A 128 -1.04 1.98 -5.31
C VAL A 128 -1.29 3.28 -6.06
N LEU A 129 -1.53 3.22 -7.38
CA LEU A 129 -1.81 4.40 -8.20
C LEU A 129 -3.10 5.12 -7.77
N ILE A 130 -4.18 4.36 -7.56
CA ILE A 130 -5.46 4.91 -7.11
C ILE A 130 -5.30 5.59 -5.74
N VAL A 131 -4.66 4.89 -4.79
CA VAL A 131 -4.48 5.43 -3.44
C VAL A 131 -3.57 6.67 -3.47
N LEU A 132 -2.53 6.70 -4.29
CA LEU A 132 -1.65 7.86 -4.45
C LEU A 132 -2.44 9.12 -4.88
N VAL A 133 -3.31 9.00 -5.89
CA VAL A 133 -4.15 10.10 -6.36
C VAL A 133 -5.11 10.55 -5.25
N LEU A 134 -5.83 9.61 -4.65
CA LEU A 134 -6.77 9.89 -3.56
C LEU A 134 -6.08 10.60 -2.38
N GLN A 135 -4.86 10.18 -2.06
CA GLN A 135 -4.05 10.72 -0.97
C GLN A 135 -3.61 12.16 -1.21
N THR A 136 -3.22 12.47 -2.45
CA THR A 136 -2.86 13.83 -2.86
C THR A 136 -4.04 14.79 -2.67
N MET A 137 -5.24 14.34 -3.05
CA MET A 137 -6.46 15.14 -2.90
C MET A 137 -6.79 15.44 -1.42
N THR A 138 -6.72 14.46 -0.52
CA THR A 138 -7.01 14.71 0.91
C THR A 138 -5.93 15.50 1.62
N MET A 139 -4.66 15.35 1.25
CA MET A 139 -3.59 16.17 1.82
C MET A 139 -3.82 17.64 1.50
N THR A 140 -4.28 17.93 0.27
CA THR A 140 -4.63 19.30 -0.14
C THR A 140 -5.76 19.86 0.72
N ARG A 141 -6.76 19.04 1.07
CA ARG A 141 -7.84 19.42 2.01
C ARG A 141 -7.33 19.65 3.43
N ALA A 142 -6.48 18.77 3.94
CA ALA A 142 -5.88 18.90 5.27
C ALA A 142 -5.09 20.22 5.39
N LYS A 143 -4.30 20.58 4.37
CA LYS A 143 -3.57 21.85 4.29
C LYS A 143 -4.49 23.08 4.31
N LYS A 144 -5.72 22.94 3.79
CA LYS A 144 -6.77 23.97 3.83
C LYS A 144 -7.62 23.95 5.11
N GLY A 145 -7.38 23.01 6.03
CA GLY A 145 -8.14 22.88 7.27
C GLY A 145 -9.52 22.27 7.07
N LEU A 146 -9.73 21.61 5.93
CA LEU A 146 -10.99 20.99 5.57
C LEU A 146 -10.95 19.50 5.93
N VAL A 147 -12.02 19.01 6.53
CA VAL A 147 -12.20 17.58 6.81
C VAL A 147 -12.08 16.73 5.52
N PRO A 148 -11.63 15.47 5.64
CA PRO A 148 -11.51 14.58 4.50
C PRO A 148 -12.87 14.36 3.84
N ASN A 149 -12.89 14.32 2.51
CA ASN A 149 -14.09 13.94 1.78
C ASN A 149 -14.19 12.41 1.73
N ASN A 150 -15.38 11.87 2.02
CA ASN A 150 -15.63 10.42 2.06
C ASN A 150 -16.02 9.82 0.70
N VAL A 151 -16.12 10.64 -0.34
CA VAL A 151 -16.35 10.14 -1.71
C VAL A 151 -15.13 9.31 -2.12
N ILE A 152 -15.37 8.03 -2.38
CA ILE A 152 -14.42 7.09 -3.00
C ILE A 152 -14.46 7.36 -4.50
#